data_AF-A0A133V1S7-F1
#
_entry.id   AF-A0A133V1S7-F1
#
_cell.length_a   1.000
_cell.length_b   1.000
_cell.length_c   1.000
_cell.angle_alpha   90.00
_cell.angle_beta   90.00
_cell.angle_gamma   90.00
#
_symmetry.space_group_name_H-M   'P 1'
#
loop_
_entity.id
_entity.type
_entity.pdbx_description
1 polymer ?
#
loop_
_entity_poly.entity_id
_entity_poly.type
_entity_poly.pdbx_seq_one_letter_code
_entity_poly.pdbx_strand_id
1 'polypeptide(L)' 'MYSYVFLIGRPGCGKSVVYHDLSKRLLEGKLIEETTRIDDFPILQEILREDKELEKHVNKEGGFEVTDLNY' A
#
# COMPACT_ATOMS: atom_id res chain seq x y z
N MET A 1 -8.35 2.07 -21.42
CA MET A 1 -7.68 3.20 -20.75
C MET A 1 -7.79 2.94 -19.27
N TYR A 2 -6.68 2.96 -18.53
CA TYR A 2 -6.69 2.68 -17.09
C TYR A 2 -6.71 3.98 -16.29
N SER A 3 -7.45 3.98 -15.19
CA SER A 3 -7.46 5.08 -14.21
C SER A 3 -6.85 4.57 -12.91
N TYR A 4 -5.95 5.36 -12.32
CA TYR A 4 -5.27 5.02 -11.08
C TYR A 4 -5.82 5.86 -9.93
N VAL A 5 -6.07 5.20 -8.79
CA VAL A 5 -6.51 5.85 -7.55
C VAL A 5 -5.55 5.46 -6.44
N PHE A 6 -4.85 6.45 -5.88
CA PHE A 6 -3.94 6.24 -4.77
C PHE A 6 -4.65 6.53 -3.44
N LEU A 7 -4.71 5.53 -2.56
CA LEU A 7 -5.23 5.69 -1.20
C LEU A 7 -4.05 5.86 -0.24
N ILE A 8 -3.78 7.09 0.18
CA ILE A 8 -2.63 7.43 1.03
C ILE A 8 -3.09 7.73 2.46
N GLY A 9 -2.39 7.17 3.45
CA GLY A 9 -2.67 7.45 4.85
C GLY A 9 -1.92 6.51 5.80
N ARG A 10 -1.88 6.84 7.09
CA ARG A 10 -1.16 6.06 8.12
C ARG A 10 -1.68 4.61 8.22
N PRO A 11 -0.87 3.64 8.68
CA PRO A 11 -1.36 2.30 9.02
C PRO A 11 -2.59 2.38 9.94
N GLY A 12 -3.60 1.54 9.68
CA GLY A 12 -4.85 1.54 10.44
C GLY A 12 -5.85 2.66 10.11
N CYS A 13 -5.55 3.62 9.22
CA CYS A 13 -6.46 4.75 8.92
C CYS A 13 -7.68 4.39 8.04
N GLY A 14 -7.97 3.11 7.80
CA GLY A 14 -9.18 2.67 7.11
C GLY A 14 -9.13 2.66 5.56
N LYS A 15 -7.95 2.78 4.93
CA LYS A 15 -7.80 2.74 3.45
C LYS A 15 -8.47 1.51 2.82
N SER A 16 -8.32 0.33 3.43
CA SER A 16 -8.96 -0.90 2.94
C SER A 16 -10.48 -0.79 2.92
N VAL A 17 -11.08 -0.15 3.93
CA VAL A 17 -12.53 0.09 4.00
C VAL A 17 -12.97 1.04 2.88
N VAL A 18 -12.22 2.13 2.68
CA VAL A 18 -12.46 3.09 1.59
C VAL A 18 -12.36 2.41 0.23
N TYR A 19 -11.33 1.58 0.01
CA TYR A 19 -11.19 0.79 -1.23
C TYR A 19 -12.42 -0.08 -1.49
N HIS A 20 -12.90 -0.81 -0.48
CA HIS A 20 -14.05 -1.70 -0.64
C HIS A 20 -15.34 -0.93 -0.94
N ASP A 21 -15.62 0.16 -0.22
CA ASP A 21 -16.83 0.97 -0.45
C ASP A 21 -16.79 1.67 -1.82
N LEU A 22 -15.66 2.27 -2.17
CA LEU A 22 -15.47 2.94 -3.47
C LEU A 22 -15.63 1.95 -4.63
N SER A 23 -14.92 0.81 -4.56
CA SER A 23 -14.97 -0.21 -5.61
C SER A 23 -16.39 -0.73 -5.81
N LYS A 24 -17.09 -1.02 -4.71
CA LYS A 24 -18.48 -1.47 -4.75
C LYS A 24 -19.39 -0.45 -5.43
N ARG A 25 -19.32 0.82 -5.04
CA ARG A 25 -20.15 1.90 -5.62
C ARG A 25 -19.89 2.11 -7.11
N LEU A 26 -18.63 2.05 -7.54
CA LEU A 26 -18.27 2.23 -8.94
C LEU A 26 -18.78 1.07 -9.82
N LEU A 27 -18.68 -0.17 -9.32
CA LEU A 27 -19.18 -1.36 -10.01
C LEU A 27 -20.72 -1.38 -10.04
N GLU A 28 -21.38 -1.17 -8.91
CA GLU A 28 -22.85 -1.13 -8.83
C GLU A 28 -23.45 0.02 -9.66
N GLY A 29 -22.74 1.16 -9.71
CA GLY A 29 -23.08 2.29 -10.57
C GLY A 29 -22.77 2.08 -12.06
N LYS A 30 -22.19 0.94 -12.45
CA LYS A 30 -21.75 0.63 -13.82
C LYS A 30 -20.83 1.69 -14.43
N LEU A 31 -20.00 2.33 -13.59
CA LEU A 31 -19.02 3.34 -14.01
C LEU A 31 -17.70 2.69 -14.44
N ILE A 32 -17.44 1.47 -13.99
CA ILE A 32 -16.29 0.63 -14.35
C ILE A 32 -16.75 -0.82 -14.54
N GLU A 33 -16.02 -1.59 -15.33
CA GLU A 33 -16.26 -3.02 -15.51
C GLU A 33 -15.47 -3.87 -14.50
N GLU A 34 -14.27 -3.41 -14.14
CA GLU A 34 -13.38 -4.11 -13.22
C GLU A 34 -12.55 -3.13 -12.37
N THR A 35 -12.01 -3.64 -11.27
CA THR A 35 -11.08 -2.94 -10.40
C THR A 35 -10.03 -3.93 -9.90
N THR A 36 -8.78 -3.49 -9.79
CA THR A 36 -7.67 -4.30 -9.29
C THR A 36 -7.04 -3.59 -8.11
N ARG A 37 -6.97 -4.28 -6.97
CA ARG A 37 -6.17 -3.81 -5.84
C ARG A 37 -4.72 -4.20 -6.03
N ILE A 38 -3.85 -3.21 -6.05
CA ILE A 38 -2.41 -3.40 -5.88
C ILE A 38 -2.14 -3.01 -4.42
N ASP A 39 -1.74 -3.97 -3.60
CA ASP A 39 -1.31 -3.70 -2.23
C ASP A 39 0.21 -3.57 -2.23
N ASP A 40 0.68 -2.34 -2.09
CA ASP A 40 2.11 -2.05 -2.17
C ASP A 40 2.87 -2.62 -0.97
N PHE A 41 2.21 -2.92 0.15
CA PHE A 41 2.93 -3.28 1.38
C PHE A 41 3.67 -4.62 1.28
N PRO A 42 3.06 -5.75 0.84
CA PRO A 42 3.80 -6.99 0.63
C PRO A 42 4.88 -6.88 -0.46
N ILE A 43 4.60 -6.14 -1.53
CA ILE A 43 5.53 -5.92 -2.64
C ILE A 43 6.76 -5.15 -2.14
N LEU A 44 6.54 -4.07 -1.40
CA LEU A 44 7.62 -3.28 -0.79
C LEU A 44 8.39 -4.12 0.23
N GLN A 45 7.73 -4.97 1.02
CA GLN A 45 8.44 -5.88 1.93
C GLN A 45 9.35 -6.87 1.20
N GLU A 46 8.93 -7.38 0.05
CA GLU A 46 9.74 -8.30 -0.76
C GLU A 46 10.93 -7.58 -1.39
N ILE A 47 10.70 -6.43 -2.02
CA ILE A 47 11.77 -5.58 -2.57
C ILE A 47 12.78 -5.22 -1.48
N LEU A 48 12.31 -4.79 -0.30
CA LEU A 48 13.18 -4.44 0.83
C LEU A 48 13.91 -5.64 1.43
N ARG A 49 13.37 -6.86 1.33
CA ARG A 49 14.06 -8.08 1.77
C ARG A 49 15.24 -8.42 0.85
N GLU A 50 15.09 -8.14 -0.45
CA GLU A 50 16.12 -8.42 -1.46
C GLU A 50 17.14 -7.30 -1.59
N ASP A 51 16.83 -6.10 -1.08
CA ASP A 51 17.75 -4.97 -1.02
C ASP A 51 18.90 -5.25 -0.03
N LYS A 52 20.10 -5.42 -0.58
CA LYS A 52 21.35 -5.65 0.17
C LYS A 52 22.19 -4.38 0.35
N GLU A 53 21.78 -3.28 -0.29
CA GLU A 53 22.51 -2.00 -0.28
C GLU A 53 22.03 -1.10 0.88
N LEU A 54 20.81 -1.30 1.37
CA LEU A 54 20.29 -0.62 2.56
C LEU A 54 20.77 -1.30 3.86
N GLU A 55 21.93 -0.87 4.36
CA GLU A 55 22.57 -1.41 5.59
C GLU A 55 21.75 -1.26 6.90
N LYS A 56 20.63 -0.51 6.93
CA LYS A 56 20.03 0.00 8.19
C LYS A 56 18.52 -0.20 8.33
N HIS A 57 18.03 -1.42 8.18
CA HIS A 57 16.65 -1.77 8.56
C HIS A 57 16.62 -2.79 9.69
N VAL A 58 16.07 -2.42 10.84
CA VAL A 58 15.71 -3.38 11.89
C VAL A 58 14.32 -3.91 11.54
N ASN A 59 14.24 -5.18 11.16
CA ASN A 59 12.96 -5.87 11.01
C ASN A 59 12.24 -5.89 12.38
N LYS A 60 11.08 -5.24 12.48
CA LYS A 60 10.18 -5.31 13.63
C LYS A 60 8.89 -6.02 13.21
N GLU A 61 8.27 -6.72 14.16
CA GLU A 61 6.97 -7.35 13.90
C GLU A 61 5.93 -6.28 13.53
N GLY A 62 5.37 -6.37 12.32
CA GLY A 62 4.33 -5.47 11.82
C GLY A 62 4.78 -4.31 10.92
N GLY A 63 6.07 -4.21 10.58
CA GLY A 63 6.55 -3.18 9.64
C GLY A 63 8.06 -2.95 9.69
N PHE A 64 8.47 -1.75 9.30
CA PHE A 64 9.86 -1.30 9.32
C PHE A 64 9.96 0.04 10.05
N GLU A 65 11.07 0.27 10.73
CA GLU A 65 11.42 1.56 11.33
C GLU A 65 12.64 2.11 10.57
N VAL A 66 12.46 3.25 9.90
CA VAL A 66 13.57 3.98 9.28
C VAL A 66 14.27 4.75 10.39
N THR A 67 15.46 4.29 10.81
CA THR A 67 16.24 4.93 11.88
C THR A 67 17.16 6.03 11.33
N ASP A 68 16.64 6.91 10.47
CA ASP A 68 17.35 8.14 10.11
C ASP A 68 17.18 9.17 11.22
N LEU A 69 17.87 8.93 12.33
CA LEU A 69 18.19 9.94 13.34
C LEU A 69 19.69 10.12 13.30
N ASN A 70 20.21 10.86 12.32
CA ASN A 70 21.47 11.61 12.38
C ASN A 70 21.61 12.45 11.09
N TYR A 71 20.97 13.62 11.08
CA TYR A 71 21.47 14.79 10.36
C TYR A 71 22.49 15.50 11.26
#